data_AF-A0A843AN88-F1
#
_entry.id   AF-A0A843AN88-F1
#
_cell.length_a   1.000
_cell.length_b   1.000
_cell.length_c   1.000
_cell.angle_alpha   90.00
_cell.angle_beta   90.00
_cell.angle_gamma   90.00
#
_symmetry.space_group_name_H-M   'P 1'
#
loop_
_entity.id
_entity.type
_entity.pdbx_description
1 polymer ?
#
loop_
_entity_poly.entity_id
_entity_poly.type
_entity_poly.pdbx_seq_one_letter_code
_entity_poly.pdbx_strand_id
1 'polypeptide(L)'
;MSISVGLNCPACGGAISISEGENVLNCNYCGSLLWAEGDAGVMTVAFRNVQVRDTVLRATEEWWHKGLKARDLKTKGKLLECYPIYLPFWSTTTRIAGWICGYEERRYTDRDGHTRTERIPKEEMVLHDYRYTNIAC
;
A
#
# COMPACT_ATOMS: atom_id res chain seq x y z
N MET A 1 -1.17 -2.84 23.02
CA MET A 1 -1.93 -3.10 24.26
C MET A 1 -3.17 -3.88 23.84
N SER A 2 -3.20 -5.20 24.08
CA SER A 2 -4.41 -6.00 23.90
C SER A 2 -5.30 -5.77 25.12
N ILE A 3 -6.48 -5.18 24.92
CA ILE A 3 -7.53 -5.21 25.93
C ILE A 3 -8.03 -6.65 25.96
N SER A 4 -7.84 -7.34 27.09
CA SER A 4 -8.44 -8.66 27.31
C SER A 4 -9.67 -8.46 28.17
N VAL A 5 -10.85 -8.68 27.58
CA VAL A 5 -12.10 -8.74 28.34
C VAL A 5 -12.18 -10.15 28.92
N GLY A 6 -12.08 -10.28 30.24
CA GLY A 6 -12.18 -11.57 30.92
C GLY A 6 -13.62 -12.07 30.90
N LEU A 7 -13.94 -12.96 29.96
CA LEU A 7 -15.21 -13.70 29.89
C LEU A 7 -15.00 -15.12 30.42
N ASN A 8 -16.04 -15.73 30.98
CA ASN A 8 -15.98 -17.13 31.40
C ASN A 8 -16.70 -18.02 30.38
N CYS A 9 -16.13 -19.19 30.12
CA CYS A 9 -16.72 -20.20 29.25
C CYS A 9 -18.04 -20.71 29.85
N PRO A 10 -19.17 -20.65 29.11
CA PRO A 10 -20.44 -21.19 29.61
C PRO A 10 -20.42 -22.72 29.77
N ALA A 11 -19.52 -23.42 29.06
CA ALA A 11 -19.44 -24.88 29.10
C ALA A 11 -18.62 -25.42 30.28
N CYS A 12 -17.54 -24.74 30.69
CA CYS A 12 -16.63 -25.23 31.74
C CYS A 12 -16.23 -24.21 32.80
N GLY A 13 -16.66 -22.95 32.69
CA GLY A 13 -16.27 -21.87 33.59
C GLY A 13 -14.84 -21.36 33.43
N GLY A 14 -14.05 -21.91 32.49
CA GLY A 14 -12.68 -21.48 32.23
C GLY A 14 -12.61 -20.06 31.66
N ALA A 15 -11.54 -19.33 31.99
CA ALA A 15 -11.32 -17.98 31.48
C ALA A 15 -11.11 -17.97 29.96
N ILE A 16 -11.71 -16.99 29.30
CA ILE A 16 -11.62 -16.74 27.87
C ILE A 16 -11.01 -15.36 27.67
N SER A 17 -10.06 -15.28 26.74
CA SER A 17 -9.56 -14.05 26.17
C SER A 17 -10.05 -13.94 24.73
N ILE A 18 -10.70 -12.84 24.38
CA ILE A 18 -11.09 -12.51 23.02
C ILE A 18 -10.32 -11.27 22.56
N SER A 19 -9.82 -11.30 21.32
CA SER A 19 -9.20 -10.12 20.70
C SER A 19 -10.28 -9.25 20.05
N GLU A 20 -10.06 -7.94 20.02
CA GLU A 20 -10.94 -7.02 19.31
C GLU A 20 -11.02 -7.41 17.81
N GLY A 21 -12.24 -7.57 17.29
CA GLY A 21 -12.51 -7.99 15.91
C GLY A 21 -12.62 -9.51 15.68
N GLU A 22 -12.37 -10.34 16.68
CA GLU A 22 -12.60 -11.80 16.61
C GLU A 22 -13.98 -12.15 17.18
N ASN A 23 -14.82 -12.87 16.43
CA ASN A 23 -16.15 -13.31 16.89
C ASN A 23 -16.23 -14.81 17.17
N VAL A 24 -15.22 -15.58 16.74
CA VAL A 24 -15.13 -17.03 16.92
C VAL A 24 -13.90 -17.34 17.74
N LEU A 25 -14.07 -18.10 18.81
CA LEU A 25 -12.96 -18.49 19.67
C LEU A 25 -13.11 -19.92 20.18
N ASN A 26 -11.99 -20.56 20.47
CA ASN A 26 -11.92 -21.89 21.06
C ASN A 26 -11.55 -21.79 22.54
N CYS A 27 -12.29 -22.45 23.42
CA CYS A 27 -11.94 -22.54 24.83
C CYS A 27 -10.71 -23.42 25.04
N ASN A 28 -9.61 -22.84 25.55
CA ASN A 28 -8.37 -23.55 25.84
C ASN A 28 -8.50 -24.68 26.89
N TYR A 29 -9.61 -24.73 27.64
CA TYR A 29 -9.82 -25.73 28.70
C TYR A 29 -10.65 -26.93 28.23
N CYS A 30 -11.83 -26.70 27.65
CA CYS A 30 -12.75 -27.77 27.27
C CYS A 30 -12.86 -28.00 25.76
N GLY A 31 -12.21 -27.17 24.94
CA GLY A 31 -12.27 -27.27 23.48
C GLY A 31 -13.61 -26.85 22.85
N SER A 32 -14.50 -26.23 23.64
CA SER A 32 -15.77 -25.72 23.10
C SER A 32 -15.52 -24.54 22.16
N LEU A 33 -16.17 -24.58 21.00
CA LEU A 33 -16.16 -23.50 20.03
C LEU A 33 -17.30 -22.52 20.36
N LEU A 34 -16.96 -21.27 20.61
CA LEU A 34 -17.88 -20.25 21.11
C LEU A 34 -18.00 -19.11 20.10
N TRP A 35 -19.22 -18.58 19.98
CA TRP A 35 -19.53 -17.36 19.24
C TRP A 35 -19.74 -16.23 20.23
N ALA A 36 -18.94 -15.16 20.11
CA ALA A 36 -19.12 -13.96 20.89
C ALA A 36 -19.97 -12.96 20.10
N GLU A 37 -21.06 -12.51 20.71
CA GLU A 37 -21.92 -11.48 20.16
C GLU A 37 -21.48 -10.11 20.68
N GLY A 38 -21.10 -9.21 19.78
CA GLY A 38 -20.57 -7.89 20.10
C GLY A 38 -20.23 -7.11 18.83
N ASP A 39 -19.81 -5.86 19.00
CA ASP A 39 -19.17 -5.15 17.88
C ASP A 39 -17.79 -5.79 17.62
N ALA A 40 -17.32 -5.71 16.38
CA ALA A 40 -15.96 -6.14 16.03
C ALA A 40 -14.89 -5.15 16.59
N GLY A 41 -15.26 -4.32 17.57
CA GLY A 41 -14.55 -3.13 17.99
C GLY A 41 -14.27 -2.16 16.85
N VAL A 42 -13.40 -1.18 17.14
CA VAL A 42 -12.91 -0.22 16.16
C VAL A 42 -11.42 -0.43 16.00
N MET A 43 -11.02 -1.07 14.90
CA MET A 43 -9.63 -1.21 14.51
C MET A 43 -9.00 0.18 14.32
N THR A 44 -8.28 0.65 15.34
CA THR A 44 -7.63 1.95 15.30
C THR A 44 -6.24 1.77 14.69
N VAL A 45 -6.12 2.02 13.38
CA VAL A 45 -4.82 2.02 12.72
C VAL A 45 -4.22 3.44 12.82
N ALA A 46 -3.24 3.60 13.70
CA ALA A 46 -2.49 4.85 13.81
C ALA A 46 -1.32 4.85 12.82
N PHE A 47 -1.37 5.74 11.83
CA PHE A 47 -0.24 5.96 10.93
C PHE A 47 0.69 7.03 11.51
N ARG A 48 2.00 6.74 11.53
CA ARG A 48 2.99 7.77 11.85
C ARG A 48 3.04 8.78 10.72
N ASN A 49 2.73 10.05 11.02
CA ASN A 49 3.00 11.12 10.08
C ASN A 49 4.52 11.32 9.97
N VAL A 50 5.08 10.97 8.82
CA VAL A 50 6.51 11.16 8.49
C VAL A 50 6.80 12.53 7.87
N GLN A 51 5.77 13.32 7.59
CA GLN A 51 5.91 14.63 6.95
C GLN A 51 6.17 15.72 7.99
N VAL A 52 7.18 16.55 7.73
CA VAL A 52 7.49 17.75 8.52
C VAL A 52 6.68 18.92 7.98
N ARG A 53 6.01 19.67 8.87
CA ARG A 53 5.11 20.78 8.50
C ARG A 53 5.77 21.73 7.49
N ASP A 54 6.95 22.27 7.78
CA ASP A 54 7.64 23.23 6.91
C ASP A 54 7.95 22.68 5.51
N THR A 55 8.21 21.39 5.41
CA THR A 55 8.47 20.74 4.12
C THR A 55 7.19 20.68 3.29
N VAL A 56 6.04 20.40 3.92
CA VAL A 56 4.72 20.39 3.27
C VAL A 56 4.32 21.81 2.83
N LEU A 57 4.54 22.81 3.69
CA LEU A 57 4.27 24.22 3.38
C LEU A 57 5.05 24.65 2.12
N ARG A 58 6.37 24.45 2.13
CA ARG A 58 7.24 24.81 1.01
C ARG A 58 6.89 24.05 -0.27
N ALA A 59 6.61 22.75 -0.18
CA ALA A 59 6.18 21.97 -1.35
C ALA A 59 4.86 22.49 -1.94
N THR A 60 3.95 22.98 -1.10
CA THR A 60 2.67 23.58 -1.54
C THR A 60 2.89 24.92 -2.24
N GLU A 61 3.75 25.76 -1.69
CA GLU A 61 4.15 27.04 -2.31
C GLU A 61 4.84 26.80 -3.66
N GLU A 62 5.80 25.87 -3.73
CA GLU A 62 6.46 25.47 -4.97
C GLU A 62 5.47 24.96 -6.02
N TRP A 63 4.44 24.22 -5.60
CA TRP A 63 3.39 23.73 -6.48
C TRP A 63 2.52 24.85 -7.08
N TRP A 64 2.37 26.00 -6.41
CA TRP A 64 1.67 27.17 -6.97
C TRP A 64 2.35 27.72 -8.22
N HIS A 65 3.66 27.52 -8.36
CA HIS A 65 4.43 28.01 -9.51
C HIS A 65 4.37 27.11 -10.75
N LYS A 66 3.82 25.88 -10.64
CA LYS A 66 3.88 24.87 -11.70
C LYS A 66 2.50 24.62 -12.33
N GLY A 67 2.46 24.31 -13.63
CA GLY A 67 1.25 23.86 -14.34
C GLY A 67 0.20 24.94 -14.62
N LEU A 68 -0.98 24.51 -15.08
CA LEU A 68 -2.08 25.38 -15.47
C LEU A 68 -2.94 25.74 -14.24
N LYS A 69 -2.77 26.95 -13.71
CA LYS A 69 -3.45 27.47 -12.50
C LYS A 69 -3.75 28.97 -12.63
N ALA A 70 -4.44 29.55 -11.64
CA ALA A 70 -4.67 30.99 -11.56
C ALA A 70 -3.35 31.78 -11.55
N ARG A 71 -3.27 32.87 -12.34
CA ARG A 71 -2.03 33.63 -12.57
C ARG A 71 -1.51 34.32 -11.30
N ASP A 72 -2.39 34.68 -10.39
CA ASP A 72 -2.09 35.36 -9.13
C ASP A 72 -1.96 34.42 -7.94
N LEU A 73 -2.09 33.10 -8.13
CA LEU A 73 -1.95 32.12 -7.04
C LEU A 73 -0.59 32.24 -6.32
N LYS A 74 0.48 32.50 -7.08
CA LYS A 74 1.84 32.69 -6.53
C LYS A 74 2.03 33.95 -5.67
N THR A 75 1.19 34.97 -5.86
CA THR A 75 1.33 36.26 -5.14
C THR A 75 0.28 36.45 -4.07
N LYS A 76 -0.93 35.90 -4.26
CA LYS A 76 -2.05 36.04 -3.33
C LYS A 76 -2.39 34.77 -2.56
N GLY A 77 -1.84 33.62 -2.94
CA GLY A 77 -2.03 32.37 -2.24
C GLY A 77 -1.61 32.50 -0.77
N LYS A 78 -2.50 32.09 0.13
CA LYS A 78 -2.23 32.06 1.57
C LYS A 78 -2.62 30.69 2.09
N LEU A 79 -1.68 30.05 2.78
CA LEU A 79 -1.98 28.83 3.51
C LEU A 79 -2.49 29.21 4.91
N LEU A 80 -3.75 28.87 5.20
CA LEU A 80 -4.36 29.17 6.49
C LEU A 80 -4.05 28.09 7.52
N GLU A 81 -4.15 26.83 7.11
CA GLU A 81 -4.05 25.69 8.01
C GLU A 81 -3.25 24.56 7.35
N CYS A 82 -2.53 23.81 8.18
CA CYS A 82 -1.78 22.62 7.77
C CYS A 82 -1.79 21.63 8.92
N TYR A 83 -2.64 20.61 8.81
CA TYR A 83 -2.75 19.52 9.77
C TYR A 83 -2.96 18.20 9.01
N PRO A 84 -2.52 17.07 9.57
CA PRO A 84 -2.78 15.77 8.98
C PRO A 84 -4.28 15.46 9.05
N ILE A 85 -4.85 15.01 7.93
CA ILE A 85 -6.19 14.43 7.87
C ILE A 85 -6.07 12.95 7.52
N TYR A 86 -6.92 12.13 8.12
CA TYR A 86 -7.07 10.74 7.69
C TYR A 86 -7.92 10.71 6.42
N LEU A 87 -7.33 10.21 5.34
CA LEU A 87 -8.02 10.04 4.06
C LEU A 87 -8.06 8.54 3.75
N PRO A 88 -9.24 7.90 3.68
CA PRO A 88 -9.32 6.50 3.32
C PRO A 88 -8.88 6.32 1.88
N PHE A 89 -8.06 5.30 1.62
CA PHE A 89 -7.54 4.99 0.29
C PHE A 89 -7.47 3.49 0.06
N TRP A 90 -7.69 3.09 -1.19
CA TRP A 90 -7.43 1.74 -1.66
C TRP A 90 -5.96 1.64 -2.04
N SER A 91 -5.29 0.59 -1.56
CA SER A 91 -3.93 0.25 -1.96
C SER A 91 -3.92 -1.18 -2.47
N THR A 92 -3.58 -1.36 -3.74
CA THR A 92 -3.44 -2.67 -4.36
C THR A 92 -2.02 -2.82 -4.89
N THR A 93 -1.40 -3.95 -4.59
CA THR A 93 -0.10 -4.34 -5.14
C THR A 93 -0.34 -5.44 -6.16
N THR A 94 -0.02 -5.18 -7.42
CA THR A 94 -0.18 -6.12 -8.53
C THR A 94 1.20 -6.55 -9.01
N ARG A 95 1.47 -7.85 -8.94
CA ARG A 95 2.65 -8.45 -9.53
C ARG A 95 2.34 -8.85 -10.97
N ILE A 96 3.05 -8.25 -11.92
CA ILE A 96 2.94 -8.57 -13.34
C ILE A 96 4.15 -9.41 -13.73
N ALA A 97 3.87 -10.58 -14.30
CA ALA A 97 4.84 -11.44 -14.96
C ALA A 97 4.49 -11.52 -16.44
N GLY A 98 5.46 -11.26 -17.31
CA GLY A 98 5.32 -11.38 -18.75
C GLY A 98 6.58 -11.99 -19.36
N TRP A 99 6.43 -12.65 -20.51
CA TRP A 99 7.54 -13.19 -21.29
C TRP A 99 7.62 -12.43 -22.60
N ILE A 100 8.77 -11.84 -22.87
CA ILE A 100 9.07 -11.22 -24.15
C ILE A 100 9.79 -12.28 -24.98
N CYS A 101 9.09 -12.81 -25.99
CA CYS A 101 9.63 -13.76 -26.94
C CYS A 101 9.90 -13.06 -28.27
N GLY A 102 11.12 -13.16 -28.77
CA GLY A 102 11.49 -12.54 -30.05
C GLY A 102 12.89 -12.94 -30.51
N TYR A 103 13.49 -12.08 -31.32
CA TYR A 103 14.86 -12.25 -31.79
C TYR A 103 15.65 -10.98 -31.49
N GLU A 104 16.83 -11.13 -30.90
CA GLU A 104 17.82 -10.07 -30.80
C GLU A 104 18.68 -10.10 -32.07
N GLU A 105 18.75 -8.99 -32.80
CA GLU A 105 19.60 -8.87 -33.98
C GLU A 105 20.98 -8.35 -33.55
N ARG A 106 22.01 -9.19 -33.66
CA ARG A 106 23.40 -8.77 -33.46
C ARG A 106 24.07 -8.60 -34.80
N ARG A 107 24.65 -7.43 -35.00
CA ARG A 107 25.40 -7.08 -36.21
C ARG A 107 26.88 -7.13 -35.90
N TYR A 108 27.58 -8.07 -36.52
CA TYR A 108 29.03 -8.22 -36.39
C TYR A 108 29.68 -7.80 -37.71
N THR A 109 30.71 -6.95 -37.63
CA THR A 109 31.54 -6.57 -38.78
C THR A 109 32.91 -7.21 -38.61
N ASP A 110 33.28 -8.06 -39.56
CA ASP A 110 34.59 -8.72 -39.56
C ASP A 110 35.71 -7.73 -39.91
N ARG A 111 36.97 -8.11 -39.68
CA ARG A 111 38.16 -7.31 -39.97
C ARG A 111 38.27 -6.91 -41.46
N ASP A 112 37.67 -7.69 -42.35
CA ASP A 112 37.63 -7.44 -43.79
C ASP A 112 36.43 -6.57 -44.22
N GLY A 113 35.69 -5.98 -43.28
CA GLY A 113 34.59 -5.05 -43.56
C GLY A 113 33.25 -5.71 -43.92
N HIS A 114 33.19 -7.04 -43.96
CA HIS A 114 31.95 -7.77 -44.17
C HIS A 114 31.05 -7.72 -42.93
N THR A 115 29.80 -7.28 -43.11
CA THR A 115 28.81 -7.22 -42.04
C THR A 115 27.90 -8.44 -42.09
N ARG A 116 27.80 -9.17 -40.99
CA ARG A 116 26.87 -10.29 -40.81
C ARG A 116 25.84 -9.94 -39.74
N THR A 117 24.56 -10.17 -40.03
CA THR A 117 23.47 -10.05 -39.07
C THR A 117 23.07 -11.44 -38.61
N GLU A 118 23.11 -11.68 -37.31
CA GLU A 118 22.66 -12.91 -36.67
C GLU A 118 21.40 -12.62 -35.84
N ARG A 119 20.37 -13.47 -36.00
CA ARG A 119 19.10 -13.38 -35.25
C ARG A 119 19.13 -14.43 -34.16
N ILE A 120 19.33 -14.01 -32.91
CA ILE A 120 19.42 -14.90 -31.76
C ILE A 120 18.03 -14.96 -31.10
N PRO A 121 17.42 -16.16 -30.96
CA PRO A 121 16.17 -16.30 -30.21
C PRO A 121 16.37 -15.75 -28.79
N LYS A 122 15.48 -14.84 -28.38
CA LYS A 122 15.53 -14.23 -27.06
C LYS A 122 14.19 -14.42 -26.37
N GLU A 123 14.25 -15.00 -25.18
CA GLU A 123 13.15 -15.08 -24.24
C GLU A 123 13.59 -14.36 -22.97
N GLU A 124 12.87 -13.31 -22.58
CA GLU A 124 13.16 -12.53 -21.38
C GLU A 124 11.91 -12.41 -20.52
N MET A 125 12.02 -12.84 -19.25
CA MET A 125 10.94 -12.70 -18.28
C MET A 125 10.98 -11.29 -17.68
N VAL A 126 9.88 -10.56 -17.82
CA VAL A 126 9.63 -9.29 -17.14
C VAL A 126 8.79 -9.57 -15.91
N LEU A 127 9.39 -9.40 -14.73
CA LEU A 127 8.69 -9.46 -13.46
C LEU A 127 8.74 -8.09 -12.80
N HIS A 128 7.59 -7.49 -12.55
CA HIS A 128 7.49 -6.19 -11.90
C HIS A 128 6.31 -6.11 -10.95
N ASP A 129 6.54 -5.42 -9.84
CA ASP A 129 5.50 -5.10 -8.87
C ASP A 129 5.02 -3.67 -9.12
N TYR A 130 3.71 -3.53 -9.34
CA TYR A 130 3.04 -2.26 -9.51
C TYR A 130 2.19 -1.98 -8.29
N ARG A 131 2.41 -0.80 -7.68
CA ARG A 131 1.57 -0.34 -6.58
C ARG A 131 0.60 0.71 -7.10
N TYR A 132 -0.68 0.42 -6.96
CA TYR A 132 -1.76 1.35 -7.26
C TYR A 132 -2.38 1.84 -5.96
N THR A 133 -2.51 3.16 -5.83
CA THR A 133 -3.19 3.80 -4.71
C THR A 133 -4.22 4.78 -5.24
N ASN A 134 -5.45 4.71 -4.73
CA ASN A 134 -6.51 5.67 -5.07
C ASN A 134 -7.28 6.06 -3.81
N ILE A 135 -7.74 7.31 -3.76
CA ILE A 135 -8.62 7.79 -2.69
C ILE A 135 -9.93 7.01 -2.76
N ALA A 136 -10.47 6.60 -1.61
CA ALA A 136 -11.65 5.75 -1.53
C ALA A 136 -12.99 6.53 -1.65
N CYS A 137 -12.96 7.77 -2.17
CA CYS A 137 -14.12 8.65 -2.31
C CYS A 137 -14.67 8.70 -3.73
#